data_AF-A0A1N6F558-F1
#
_entry.id   AF-A0A1N6F558-F1
#
_cell.length_a   1.000
_cell.length_b   1.000
_cell.length_c   1.000
_cell.angle_alpha   90.00
_cell.angle_beta   90.00
_cell.angle_gamma   90.00
#
_symmetry.space_group_name_H-M   'P 1'
#
loop_
_entity.id
_entity.type
_entity.pdbx_description
1 polymer ?
#
loop_
_entity_poly.entity_id
_entity_poly.type
_entity_poly.pdbx_seq_one_letter_code
_entity_poly.pdbx_strand_id
1 'polypeptide(L)'
;MKVFAEFIEHNGLQFRTKTLLQFGDSWDLIGSIVMKNPGSAKPGIALDDSTYQNISNFLGEKINSETWSVSGNDPTIRRIATIFNGNHVDKDLKLNGIIQIYNLYNICEPKINLAYQKAENANQDLLYIDLHKVISEFKNKPVYLGFFHFYTYRKTKHSEYLQKTARGIFDYVKNSKFNYFSYKDIIDNPYYHPYSRYVYGEKNIPLLKRFISFYE
;
A
#
# COMPACT_ATOMS: atom_id res chain seq x y z
N MET A 1 13.02 -5.42 -10.33
CA MET A 1 12.19 -4.90 -9.23
C MET A 1 12.29 -5.87 -8.05
N LYS A 2 12.55 -5.34 -6.86
CA LYS A 2 12.68 -6.12 -5.62
C LYS A 2 11.55 -5.76 -4.66
N VAL A 3 11.17 -6.70 -3.82
CA VAL A 3 10.09 -6.54 -2.84
C VAL A 3 10.67 -6.82 -1.49
N PHE A 4 10.65 -5.84 -0.61
CA PHE A 4 11.09 -5.99 0.76
C PHE A 4 9.88 -5.88 1.67
N ALA A 5 9.69 -6.82 2.57
CA ALA A 5 8.54 -6.82 3.45
C ALA A 5 8.89 -7.32 4.84
N GLU A 6 8.30 -6.68 5.84
CA GLU A 6 8.35 -7.08 7.23
C GLU A 6 7.17 -8.00 7.53
N PHE A 7 7.46 -9.18 8.06
CA PHE A 7 6.49 -10.14 8.53
C PHE A 7 6.67 -10.40 10.01
N ILE A 8 5.56 -10.33 10.76
CA ILE A 8 5.53 -10.61 12.19
C ILE A 8 4.50 -11.70 12.43
N GLU A 9 4.89 -12.75 13.14
CA GLU A 9 3.98 -13.78 13.61
C GLU A 9 3.60 -13.52 15.07
N HIS A 10 2.30 -13.53 15.37
CA HIS A 10 1.81 -13.35 16.73
C HIS A 10 0.50 -14.13 16.92
N ASN A 11 0.46 -15.01 17.92
CA ASN A 11 -0.67 -15.88 18.24
C ASN A 11 -1.22 -16.67 17.04
N GLY A 12 -0.32 -17.21 16.21
CA GLY A 12 -0.67 -17.98 15.00
C GLY A 12 -1.25 -17.14 13.86
N LEU A 13 -1.22 -15.80 13.97
CA LEU A 13 -1.57 -14.87 12.90
C LEU A 13 -0.30 -14.27 12.31
N GLN A 14 -0.29 -14.13 10.98
CA GLN A 14 0.81 -13.49 10.26
C GLN A 14 0.39 -12.08 9.82
N PHE A 15 1.24 -11.11 10.12
CA PHE A 15 1.07 -9.71 9.76
C PHE A 15 2.17 -9.30 8.78
N ARG A 16 1.82 -8.51 7.77
CA ARG A 16 2.79 -7.80 6.93
C ARG A 16 2.62 -6.30 7.16
N THR A 17 3.48 -5.75 8.01
CA THR A 17 3.38 -4.40 8.58
C THR A 17 4.00 -3.33 7.68
N LYS A 18 5.03 -3.69 6.92
CA LYS A 18 5.72 -2.79 5.98
C LYS A 18 6.01 -3.51 4.67
N THR A 19 5.95 -2.78 3.56
CA THR A 19 6.36 -3.31 2.25
C THR A 19 6.92 -2.19 1.39
N LEU A 20 8.09 -2.44 0.80
CA LEU A 20 8.81 -1.55 -0.10
C LEU A 20 8.98 -2.24 -1.45
N LEU A 21 8.57 -1.56 -2.52
CA LEU A 21 8.80 -1.99 -3.89
C LEU A 21 9.93 -1.16 -4.48
N GLN A 22 11.04 -1.79 -4.81
CA GLN A 22 12.15 -1.11 -5.47
C GLN A 22 12.11 -1.34 -6.98
N PHE A 23 12.03 -0.23 -7.73
CA PHE A 23 12.19 -0.17 -9.17
C PHE A 23 13.55 0.42 -9.52
N GLY A 24 14.24 -0.15 -10.52
CA GLY A 24 15.63 0.19 -10.77
C GLY A 24 16.51 -0.07 -9.54
N ASP A 25 17.47 0.82 -9.32
CA ASP A 25 18.46 0.72 -8.23
C ASP A 25 18.39 1.89 -7.24
N SER A 26 17.55 2.89 -7.50
CA SER A 26 17.36 4.02 -6.58
C SER A 26 16.59 3.60 -5.32
N TRP A 27 16.92 4.26 -4.21
CA TRP A 27 16.21 4.18 -2.93
C TRP A 27 15.35 5.42 -2.65
N ASP A 28 15.25 6.35 -3.59
CA ASP A 28 14.42 7.54 -3.43
C ASP A 28 12.93 7.16 -3.38
N LEU A 29 12.18 7.74 -2.44
CA LEU A 29 10.73 7.57 -2.43
C LEU A 29 10.12 8.26 -3.67
N ILE A 30 9.43 7.48 -4.50
CA ILE A 30 8.72 7.97 -5.68
C ILE A 30 7.21 8.02 -5.47
N GLY A 31 6.66 7.23 -4.53
CA GLY A 31 5.25 7.30 -4.19
C GLY A 31 4.82 6.25 -3.17
N SER A 32 3.54 6.21 -2.87
CA SER A 32 2.95 5.25 -1.93
C SER A 32 1.61 4.72 -2.44
N ILE A 33 1.21 3.55 -1.95
CA ILE A 33 -0.11 2.98 -2.19
C ILE A 33 -0.71 2.47 -0.89
N VAL A 34 -1.99 2.75 -0.67
CA VAL A 34 -2.76 2.24 0.46
C VAL A 34 -3.75 1.18 -0.03
N MET A 35 -3.60 -0.04 0.46
CA MET A 35 -4.34 -1.23 0.06
C MET A 35 -5.24 -1.75 1.20
N LYS A 36 -6.04 -2.78 0.90
CA LYS A 36 -6.95 -3.39 1.88
C LYS A 36 -6.18 -4.14 2.96
N ASN A 37 -5.53 -5.21 2.53
CA ASN A 37 -4.74 -6.11 3.34
C ASN A 37 -3.72 -6.86 2.46
N PRO A 38 -2.69 -7.47 3.06
CA PRO A 38 -1.66 -8.22 2.34
C PRO A 38 -2.09 -9.42 1.51
N GLY A 39 -3.31 -9.92 1.68
CA GLY A 39 -3.78 -11.14 1.02
C GLY A 39 -3.00 -12.38 1.49
N SER A 40 -2.62 -13.26 0.57
CA SER A 40 -1.88 -14.49 0.87
C SER A 40 -0.36 -14.31 0.91
N ALA A 41 0.13 -13.11 1.18
CA ALA A 41 1.56 -12.82 1.25
C ALA A 41 2.25 -13.70 2.30
N LYS A 42 3.49 -14.10 2.01
CA LYS A 42 4.32 -14.91 2.89
C LYS A 42 5.76 -14.36 2.91
N PRO A 43 6.52 -14.61 4.00
CA PRO A 43 7.94 -14.32 4.04
C PRO A 43 8.67 -14.92 2.83
N GLY A 44 9.59 -14.14 2.29
CA GLY A 44 10.52 -14.57 1.25
C GLY A 44 11.84 -15.09 1.82
N ILE A 45 12.93 -14.72 1.16
CA ILE A 45 14.30 -15.06 1.57
C ILE A 45 14.80 -13.98 2.55
N ALA A 46 15.67 -14.35 3.49
CA ALA A 46 16.31 -13.38 4.39
C ALA A 46 17.09 -12.29 3.62
N LEU A 47 17.24 -11.13 4.24
CA LEU A 47 18.02 -10.03 3.68
C LEU A 47 19.52 -10.35 3.71
N ASP A 48 20.25 -9.89 2.70
CA ASP A 48 21.70 -9.70 2.80
C ASP A 48 22.04 -8.40 3.56
N ASP A 49 23.29 -8.29 4.03
CA ASP A 49 23.75 -7.13 4.81
C ASP A 49 23.58 -5.80 4.06
N SER A 50 23.82 -5.79 2.75
CA SER A 50 23.71 -4.57 1.94
C SER A 50 22.25 -4.08 1.87
N THR A 51 21.32 -5.01 1.72
CA THR A 51 19.89 -4.76 1.65
C THR A 51 19.37 -4.32 3.01
N TYR A 52 19.82 -4.97 4.09
CA TYR A 52 19.53 -4.57 5.45
C TYR A 52 19.91 -3.10 5.72
N GLN A 53 21.13 -2.70 5.36
CA GLN A 53 21.60 -1.33 5.55
C GLN A 53 20.77 -0.34 4.73
N ASN A 54 20.48 -0.67 3.46
CA ASN A 54 19.70 0.21 2.61
C ASN A 54 18.27 0.43 3.10
N ILE A 55 17.59 -0.63 3.57
CA ILE A 55 16.24 -0.51 4.14
C ILE A 55 16.29 0.32 5.43
N SER A 56 17.25 0.06 6.30
CA SER A 56 17.41 0.82 7.56
C SER A 56 17.64 2.31 7.28
N ASN A 57 18.50 2.64 6.31
CA ASN A 57 18.74 4.01 5.88
C ASN A 57 17.50 4.67 5.27
N PHE A 58 16.76 3.94 4.43
CA PHE A 58 15.53 4.45 3.81
C PHE A 58 14.45 4.80 4.84
N LEU A 59 14.28 3.92 5.85
CA LEU A 59 13.30 4.10 6.93
C LEU A 59 13.79 5.10 7.99
N GLY A 60 15.11 5.35 8.07
CA GLY A 60 15.70 6.18 9.10
C GLY A 60 15.73 5.51 10.49
N GLU A 61 15.60 4.18 10.53
CA GLU A 61 15.60 3.40 11.77
C GLU A 61 16.25 2.03 11.56
N LYS A 62 16.80 1.46 12.63
CA LYS A 62 17.34 0.10 12.61
C LYS A 62 16.20 -0.91 12.50
N ILE A 63 16.22 -1.75 11.48
CA ILE A 63 15.23 -2.84 11.34
C ILE A 63 15.68 -4.12 12.07
N ASN A 64 14.73 -5.04 12.29
CA ASN A 64 15.03 -6.42 12.66
C ASN A 64 15.19 -7.27 11.39
N SER A 65 16.39 -7.75 11.10
CA SER A 65 16.66 -8.57 9.91
C SER A 65 15.90 -9.90 9.90
N GLU A 66 15.51 -10.42 11.06
CA GLU A 66 14.78 -11.70 11.17
C GLU A 66 13.32 -11.60 10.74
N THR A 67 12.72 -10.42 10.84
CA THR A 67 11.33 -10.17 10.43
C THR A 67 11.25 -9.68 9.00
N TRP A 68 12.36 -9.27 8.39
CA TRP A 68 12.37 -8.77 7.03
C TRP A 68 12.78 -9.85 6.03
N SER A 69 12.10 -9.84 4.89
CA SER A 69 12.42 -10.73 3.79
C SER A 69 12.36 -10.02 2.46
N VAL A 70 13.09 -10.57 1.50
CA VAL A 70 13.08 -10.16 0.10
C VAL A 70 12.41 -11.22 -0.75
N SER A 71 11.60 -10.79 -1.71
CA SER A 71 11.10 -11.66 -2.77
C SER A 71 11.24 -10.99 -4.13
N GLY A 72 11.36 -11.84 -5.14
CA GLY A 72 11.27 -11.46 -6.54
C GLY A 72 9.93 -11.92 -7.13
N ASN A 73 9.31 -11.06 -7.95
CA ASN A 73 8.35 -11.48 -8.98
C ASN A 73 6.91 -11.87 -8.51
N ASP A 74 6.25 -11.05 -7.69
CA ASP A 74 4.82 -11.22 -7.40
C ASP A 74 3.93 -10.55 -8.48
N PRO A 75 2.92 -11.26 -9.05
CA PRO A 75 1.97 -10.70 -10.02
C PRO A 75 1.25 -9.43 -9.54
N THR A 76 1.09 -9.25 -8.23
CA THR A 76 0.45 -8.08 -7.59
C THR A 76 1.22 -6.82 -7.86
N ILE A 77 2.52 -6.99 -7.91
CA ILE A 77 3.46 -5.90 -7.91
C ILE A 77 3.68 -5.42 -9.36
N ARG A 78 3.53 -6.31 -10.35
CA ARG A 78 3.40 -5.89 -11.76
C ARG A 78 2.19 -4.99 -11.98
N ARG A 79 1.06 -5.25 -11.32
CA ARG A 79 -0.14 -4.41 -11.43
C ARG A 79 -0.03 -3.08 -10.68
N ILE A 80 0.73 -3.04 -9.59
CA ILE A 80 1.07 -1.77 -8.95
C ILE A 80 1.97 -0.97 -9.90
N ALA A 81 2.99 -1.59 -10.50
CA ALA A 81 3.86 -0.95 -11.46
C ALA A 81 3.08 -0.31 -12.62
N THR A 82 2.04 -0.99 -13.14
CA THR A 82 1.21 -0.44 -14.24
C THR A 82 0.48 0.85 -13.88
N ILE A 83 0.13 1.06 -12.60
CA ILE A 83 -0.50 2.30 -12.14
C ILE A 83 0.51 3.45 -12.12
N PHE A 84 1.73 3.18 -11.66
CA PHE A 84 2.75 4.21 -11.45
C PHE A 84 3.57 4.51 -12.71
N ASN A 85 3.70 3.57 -13.65
CA ASN A 85 4.37 3.82 -14.94
C ASN A 85 3.41 4.37 -16.02
N GLY A 86 2.10 4.38 -15.74
CA GLY A 86 1.10 4.94 -16.64
C GLY A 86 0.73 4.07 -17.84
N ASN A 87 1.11 2.80 -17.86
CA ASN A 87 0.86 1.91 -19.00
C ASN A 87 -0.62 1.79 -19.40
N HIS A 88 -1.52 1.94 -18.44
CA HIS A 88 -2.98 1.90 -18.64
C HIS A 88 -3.56 3.16 -19.31
N VAL A 89 -2.76 4.22 -19.47
CA VAL A 89 -3.13 5.50 -20.11
C VAL A 89 -2.14 5.88 -21.21
N ASP A 90 -1.58 4.87 -21.88
CA ASP A 90 -0.66 4.98 -23.00
C ASP A 90 0.63 5.75 -22.68
N LYS A 91 1.10 5.65 -21.42
CA LYS A 91 2.41 6.13 -20.97
C LYS A 91 3.32 4.94 -20.66
N ASP A 92 4.62 5.14 -20.62
CA ASP A 92 5.57 4.10 -20.23
C ASP A 92 6.77 4.71 -19.47
N LEU A 93 6.49 5.26 -18.30
CA LEU A 93 7.50 5.89 -17.47
C LEU A 93 8.44 4.84 -16.88
N LYS A 94 9.75 5.01 -17.07
CA LYS A 94 10.75 4.16 -16.43
C LYS A 94 10.83 4.48 -14.93
N LEU A 95 10.23 3.63 -14.11
CA LEU A 95 10.29 3.76 -12.65
C LEU A 95 11.72 3.50 -12.12
N ASN A 96 12.21 4.38 -11.26
CA ASN A 96 13.48 4.22 -10.54
C ASN A 96 13.34 4.82 -9.13
N GLY A 97 13.20 3.97 -8.11
CA GLY A 97 12.96 4.37 -6.72
C GLY A 97 12.05 3.40 -5.96
N ILE A 98 11.59 3.84 -4.78
CA ILE A 98 10.76 3.07 -3.84
C ILE A 98 9.30 3.49 -3.93
N ILE A 99 8.40 2.51 -4.04
CA ILE A 99 6.98 2.66 -3.72
C ILE A 99 6.70 1.94 -2.40
N GLN A 100 6.16 2.65 -1.42
CA GLN A 100 5.71 2.06 -0.16
C GLN A 100 4.29 1.50 -0.32
N ILE A 101 4.03 0.32 0.27
CA ILE A 101 2.67 -0.21 0.42
C ILE A 101 2.28 -0.20 1.88
N TYR A 102 1.15 0.45 2.15
CA TYR A 102 0.44 0.39 3.42
C TYR A 102 -0.84 -0.40 3.25
N ASN A 103 -1.30 -1.05 4.32
CA ASN A 103 -2.57 -1.74 4.33
C ASN A 103 -3.45 -1.18 5.44
N LEU A 104 -4.76 -1.09 5.21
CA LEU A 104 -5.68 -0.74 6.29
C LEU A 104 -5.65 -1.80 7.40
N TYR A 105 -5.57 -3.08 7.00
CA TYR A 105 -5.25 -4.20 7.89
C TYR A 105 -3.95 -4.87 7.46
N ASN A 106 -3.01 -5.07 8.38
CA ASN A 106 -1.76 -5.77 8.09
C ASN A 106 -1.89 -7.30 8.12
N ILE A 107 -3.06 -7.86 8.38
CA ILE A 107 -3.23 -9.32 8.46
C ILE A 107 -3.16 -10.01 7.09
N CYS A 108 -2.32 -11.04 6.99
CA CYS A 108 -2.18 -11.87 5.80
C CYS A 108 -3.33 -12.88 5.71
N GLU A 109 -4.40 -12.50 5.02
CA GLU A 109 -5.54 -13.38 4.72
C GLU A 109 -6.20 -13.00 3.37
N PRO A 110 -6.15 -13.85 2.33
CA PRO A 110 -6.75 -13.53 1.02
C PRO A 110 -8.28 -13.43 1.04
N LYS A 111 -8.97 -14.16 1.94
CA LYS A 111 -10.44 -14.12 2.03
C LYS A 111 -10.86 -13.01 2.97
N ILE A 112 -11.35 -11.90 2.41
CA ILE A 112 -11.74 -10.70 3.17
C ILE A 112 -12.65 -11.00 4.38
N ASN A 113 -13.65 -11.89 4.24
CA ASN A 113 -14.50 -12.25 5.37
C ASN A 113 -13.72 -12.91 6.52
N LEU A 114 -12.75 -13.77 6.20
CA LEU A 114 -11.86 -14.37 7.19
C LEU A 114 -10.87 -13.34 7.75
N ALA A 115 -10.44 -12.36 6.94
CA ALA A 115 -9.57 -11.29 7.42
C ALA A 115 -10.26 -10.47 8.53
N TYR A 116 -11.55 -10.14 8.37
CA TYR A 116 -12.35 -9.52 9.42
C TYR A 116 -12.46 -10.41 10.66
N GLN A 117 -12.79 -11.69 10.48
CA GLN A 117 -12.93 -12.63 11.61
C GLN A 117 -11.62 -12.78 12.40
N LYS A 118 -10.49 -12.94 11.72
CA LYS A 118 -9.18 -13.05 12.36
C LYS A 118 -8.74 -11.74 13.03
N ALA A 119 -9.13 -10.59 12.47
CA ALA A 119 -8.83 -9.29 13.05
C ALA A 119 -9.49 -9.07 14.42
N GLU A 120 -10.66 -9.66 14.69
CA GLU A 120 -11.40 -9.46 15.95
C GLU A 120 -10.55 -9.71 17.20
N ASN A 121 -9.62 -10.65 17.18
CA ASN A 121 -8.77 -10.95 18.35
C ASN A 121 -7.28 -10.72 18.07
N ALA A 122 -6.96 -10.00 17.00
CA ALA A 122 -5.58 -9.67 16.65
C ALA A 122 -5.01 -8.61 17.59
N ASN A 123 -3.69 -8.61 17.74
CA ASN A 123 -2.96 -7.50 18.36
C ASN A 123 -3.18 -6.23 17.52
N GLN A 124 -3.68 -5.17 18.15
CA GLN A 124 -4.07 -3.94 17.44
C GLN A 124 -2.86 -3.19 16.88
N ASP A 125 -1.73 -3.19 17.59
CA ASP A 125 -0.50 -2.53 17.16
C ASP A 125 0.10 -3.19 15.91
N LEU A 126 -0.13 -4.49 15.74
CA LEU A 126 0.27 -5.22 14.54
C LEU A 126 -0.78 -5.14 13.44
N LEU A 127 -2.06 -5.16 13.79
CA LEU A 127 -3.17 -5.16 12.84
C LEU A 127 -3.26 -3.83 12.07
N TYR A 128 -3.01 -2.71 12.75
CA TYR A 128 -3.25 -1.38 12.21
C TYR A 128 -1.98 -0.62 11.86
N ILE A 129 -2.11 0.22 10.84
CA ILE A 129 -1.15 1.29 10.58
C ILE A 129 -1.44 2.49 11.48
N ASP A 130 -0.42 3.18 11.99
CA ASP A 130 -0.63 4.49 12.63
C ASP A 130 -0.87 5.56 11.56
N LEU A 131 -2.05 6.20 11.57
CA LEU A 131 -2.43 7.20 10.57
C LEU A 131 -1.46 8.38 10.48
N HIS A 132 -1.02 8.92 11.62
CA HIS A 132 -0.13 10.09 11.63
C HIS A 132 1.27 9.72 11.15
N LYS A 133 1.76 8.55 11.57
CA LYS A 133 3.04 8.00 11.09
C LYS A 133 3.01 7.74 9.59
N VAL A 134 1.97 7.10 9.08
CA VAL A 134 1.84 6.82 7.64
C VAL A 134 1.78 8.12 6.83
N ILE A 135 1.02 9.12 7.29
CA ILE A 135 0.95 10.42 6.61
C ILE A 135 2.32 11.11 6.55
N SER A 136 3.11 11.06 7.63
CA SER A 136 4.45 11.65 7.62
C SER A 136 5.42 10.90 6.71
N GLU A 137 5.30 9.57 6.64
CA GLU A 137 6.12 8.71 5.77
C GLU A 137 5.83 8.88 4.27
N PHE A 138 4.67 9.41 3.88
CA PHE A 138 4.40 9.77 2.48
C PHE A 138 5.36 10.84 1.93
N LYS A 139 6.05 11.58 2.79
CA LYS A 139 7.14 12.54 2.46
C LYS A 139 6.81 13.45 1.26
N ASN A 140 5.57 13.92 1.18
CA ASN A 140 5.07 14.77 0.09
C ASN A 140 5.34 14.16 -1.31
N LYS A 141 4.98 12.88 -1.49
CA LYS A 141 4.95 12.15 -2.76
C LYS A 141 3.53 11.69 -3.12
N PRO A 142 3.25 11.36 -4.39
CA PRO A 142 1.92 10.89 -4.79
C PRO A 142 1.52 9.60 -4.04
N VAL A 143 0.25 9.51 -3.65
CA VAL A 143 -0.30 8.35 -2.92
C VAL A 143 -1.51 7.80 -3.67
N TYR A 144 -1.45 6.56 -4.13
CA TYR A 144 -2.59 5.88 -4.74
C TYR A 144 -3.46 5.19 -3.69
N LEU A 145 -4.77 5.37 -3.75
CA LEU A 145 -5.73 4.70 -2.88
C LEU A 145 -6.36 3.50 -3.59
N GLY A 146 -6.03 2.29 -3.13
CA GLY A 146 -6.43 1.00 -3.71
C GLY A 146 -7.27 0.11 -2.78
N PHE A 147 -7.86 0.66 -1.72
CA PHE A 147 -8.58 -0.10 -0.70
C PHE A 147 -10.08 -0.32 -0.99
N PHE A 148 -10.62 0.20 -2.09
CA PHE A 148 -12.03 0.09 -2.50
C PHE A 148 -12.99 0.50 -1.37
N HIS A 149 -14.08 -0.24 -1.16
CA HIS A 149 -15.00 -0.05 -0.02
C HIS A 149 -14.62 -0.89 1.21
N PHE A 150 -13.35 -1.28 1.39
CA PHE A 150 -12.95 -2.09 2.55
C PHE A 150 -13.29 -1.41 3.88
N TYR A 151 -13.19 -0.08 3.92
CA TYR A 151 -13.52 0.73 5.09
C TYR A 151 -15.02 0.78 5.44
N THR A 152 -15.92 0.31 4.57
CA THR A 152 -17.38 0.39 4.83
C THR A 152 -17.94 -0.84 5.53
N TYR A 153 -17.09 -1.82 5.89
CA TYR A 153 -17.55 -3.05 6.52
C TYR A 153 -17.97 -2.80 7.98
N ARG A 154 -19.28 -2.80 8.23
CA ARG A 154 -19.86 -2.46 9.54
C ARG A 154 -19.97 -3.62 10.53
N LYS A 155 -19.74 -4.87 10.10
CA LYS A 155 -19.94 -6.05 10.95
C LYS A 155 -18.73 -6.40 11.85
N THR A 156 -17.63 -5.67 11.72
CA THR A 156 -16.44 -5.82 12.58
C THR A 156 -16.46 -4.76 13.69
N LYS A 157 -15.98 -5.10 14.89
CA LYS A 157 -15.84 -4.11 15.99
C LYS A 157 -14.82 -3.01 15.67
N HIS A 158 -14.06 -3.19 14.60
CA HIS A 158 -13.00 -2.32 14.13
C HIS A 158 -13.45 -1.33 13.04
N SER A 159 -14.76 -1.28 12.76
CA SER A 159 -15.31 -0.49 11.66
C SER A 159 -15.06 1.01 11.81
N GLU A 160 -15.05 1.54 13.05
CA GLU A 160 -14.71 2.94 13.31
C GLU A 160 -13.26 3.25 12.95
N TYR A 161 -12.33 2.38 13.34
CA TYR A 161 -10.91 2.52 13.02
C TYR A 161 -10.67 2.57 11.52
N LEU A 162 -11.27 1.63 10.79
CA LEU A 162 -11.18 1.55 9.34
C LEU A 162 -11.71 2.82 8.64
N GLN A 163 -12.88 3.30 9.08
CA GLN A 163 -13.48 4.51 8.54
C GLN A 163 -12.61 5.74 8.81
N LYS A 164 -12.16 5.91 10.07
CA LYS A 164 -11.30 7.02 10.47
C LYS A 164 -9.99 7.04 9.69
N THR A 165 -9.34 5.89 9.57
CA THR A 165 -8.06 5.75 8.87
C THR A 165 -8.22 6.01 7.36
N ALA A 166 -9.21 5.39 6.71
CA ALA A 166 -9.46 5.60 5.28
C ALA A 166 -9.84 7.05 4.96
N ARG A 167 -10.69 7.67 5.79
CA ARG A 167 -11.07 9.08 5.67
C ARG A 167 -9.86 9.99 5.85
N GLY A 168 -9.05 9.77 6.88
CA GLY A 168 -7.85 10.56 7.15
C GLY A 168 -6.84 10.51 5.99
N ILE A 169 -6.60 9.32 5.43
CA ILE A 169 -5.74 9.14 4.25
C ILE A 169 -6.34 9.83 3.02
N PHE A 170 -7.64 9.69 2.78
CA PHE A 170 -8.32 10.37 1.68
C PHE A 170 -8.20 11.89 1.81
N ASP A 171 -8.47 12.43 3.00
CA ASP A 171 -8.43 13.87 3.25
C ASP A 171 -6.99 14.40 3.09
N TYR A 172 -5.97 13.64 3.50
CA TYR A 172 -4.57 13.97 3.21
C TYR A 172 -4.33 14.12 1.70
N VAL A 173 -4.67 13.09 0.91
CA VAL A 173 -4.42 13.10 -0.54
C VAL A 173 -5.18 14.24 -1.22
N LYS A 174 -6.45 14.41 -0.86
CA LYS A 174 -7.33 15.45 -1.40
C LYS A 174 -6.81 16.87 -1.14
N ASN A 175 -6.20 17.10 0.02
CA ASN A 175 -5.68 18.40 0.41
C ASN A 175 -4.20 18.59 0.05
N SER A 176 -3.55 17.56 -0.49
CA SER A 176 -2.17 17.63 -0.97
C SER A 176 -2.08 18.22 -2.37
N LYS A 177 -0.86 18.58 -2.81
CA LYS A 177 -0.59 18.95 -4.21
C LYS A 177 -0.76 17.78 -5.20
N PHE A 178 -0.96 16.55 -4.70
CA PHE A 178 -1.16 15.33 -5.49
C PHE A 178 -2.63 14.89 -5.51
N ASN A 179 -3.57 15.82 -5.35
CA ASN A 179 -4.98 15.49 -5.46
C ASN A 179 -5.37 15.11 -6.90
N TYR A 180 -5.78 13.86 -7.11
CA TYR A 180 -6.22 13.33 -8.40
C TYR A 180 -7.74 13.04 -8.47
N PHE A 181 -8.48 13.37 -7.40
CA PHE A 181 -9.90 13.01 -7.26
C PHE A 181 -10.82 13.88 -8.11
N SER A 182 -11.90 13.27 -8.63
CA SER A 182 -12.97 14.01 -9.34
C SER A 182 -13.98 14.61 -8.36
N TYR A 183 -14.23 13.92 -7.25
CA TYR A 183 -15.31 14.25 -6.32
C TYR A 183 -14.78 14.63 -4.95
N LYS A 184 -15.59 15.39 -4.20
CA LYS A 184 -15.21 15.85 -2.85
C LYS A 184 -15.38 14.77 -1.79
N ASP A 185 -16.33 13.85 -1.94
CA ASP A 185 -16.56 12.82 -0.95
C ASP A 185 -15.75 11.56 -1.24
N ILE A 186 -15.43 10.82 -0.18
CA ILE A 186 -14.70 9.57 -0.29
C ILE A 186 -15.53 8.54 -1.07
N ILE A 187 -16.86 8.49 -0.86
CA ILE A 187 -17.75 7.47 -1.42
C ILE A 187 -17.83 7.55 -2.96
N ASP A 188 -17.72 8.74 -3.51
CA ASP A 188 -17.92 9.00 -4.95
C ASP A 188 -16.68 8.72 -5.80
N ASN A 189 -15.51 8.57 -5.18
CA ASN A 189 -14.26 8.37 -5.91
C ASN A 189 -13.89 6.87 -6.02
N PRO A 190 -13.37 6.44 -7.18
CA PRO A 190 -12.99 5.05 -7.39
C PRO A 190 -11.61 4.72 -6.82
N TYR A 191 -11.56 3.94 -5.73
CA TYR A 191 -10.30 3.44 -5.11
C TYR A 191 -10.03 1.98 -5.43
N TYR A 192 -10.11 1.63 -6.70
CA TYR A 192 -10.06 0.23 -7.07
C TYR A 192 -8.70 -0.38 -6.71
N HIS A 193 -8.74 -1.57 -6.11
CA HIS A 193 -7.54 -2.37 -5.91
C HIS A 193 -6.86 -2.61 -7.27
N PRO A 194 -5.51 -2.60 -7.40
CA PRO A 194 -4.81 -2.73 -8.69
C PRO A 194 -5.21 -3.95 -9.54
N TYR A 195 -5.80 -4.97 -8.92
CA TYR A 195 -6.31 -6.15 -9.60
C TYR A 195 -7.72 -6.05 -10.16
N SER A 196 -8.49 -5.08 -9.71
CA SER A 196 -9.87 -4.92 -10.12
C SER A 196 -9.92 -4.55 -11.60
N ARG A 197 -10.66 -5.32 -12.40
CA ARG A 197 -10.96 -4.96 -13.80
C ARG A 197 -11.57 -3.56 -13.93
N TYR A 198 -12.22 -3.09 -12.88
CA TYR A 198 -12.83 -1.77 -12.86
C TYR A 198 -11.78 -0.65 -12.83
N VAL A 199 -10.56 -0.87 -12.29
CA VAL A 199 -9.48 0.15 -12.33
C VAL A 199 -9.33 0.70 -13.74
N TYR A 200 -9.28 -0.20 -14.73
CA TYR A 200 -8.98 0.09 -16.13
C TYR A 200 -10.24 0.32 -16.98
N GLY A 201 -11.42 0.45 -16.37
CA GLY A 201 -12.63 0.80 -17.10
C GLY A 201 -12.59 2.26 -17.57
N GLU A 202 -13.18 2.53 -18.74
CA GLU A 202 -13.16 3.85 -19.41
C GLU A 202 -13.50 5.02 -18.48
N LYS A 203 -14.49 4.84 -17.60
CA LYS A 203 -14.93 5.85 -16.63
C LYS A 203 -13.84 6.30 -15.65
N ASN A 204 -12.80 5.51 -15.43
CA ASN A 204 -11.74 5.78 -14.46
C ASN A 204 -10.44 6.26 -15.10
N ILE A 205 -10.31 6.16 -16.43
CA ILE A 205 -9.16 6.64 -17.20
C ILE A 205 -8.83 8.10 -16.86
N PRO A 206 -9.79 9.05 -16.78
CA PRO A 206 -9.46 10.44 -16.45
C PRO A 206 -8.81 10.62 -15.08
N LEU A 207 -9.27 9.84 -14.09
CA LEU A 207 -8.70 9.87 -12.75
C LEU A 207 -7.25 9.36 -12.75
N LEU A 208 -7.02 8.27 -13.47
CA LEU A 208 -5.69 7.69 -13.59
C LEU A 208 -4.72 8.58 -14.39
N LYS A 209 -5.20 9.28 -15.43
CA LYS A 209 -4.44 10.31 -16.15
C LYS A 209 -3.98 11.44 -15.23
N ARG A 210 -4.84 11.89 -14.30
CA ARG A 210 -4.45 12.90 -13.29
C ARG A 210 -3.45 12.36 -12.27
N PHE A 211 -3.54 11.09 -11.90
CA PHE A 211 -2.56 10.49 -11.00
C PHE A 211 -1.17 10.40 -11.65
N ILE A 212 -1.10 9.96 -12.92
CA ILE A 212 0.19 9.79 -13.60
C ILE A 212 0.88 11.11 -13.93
N SER A 213 0.13 12.20 -14.14
CA SER A 213 0.71 13.51 -14.46
C SER A 213 1.59 14.10 -13.35
N PHE A 214 1.62 13.50 -12.15
CA PHE A 214 2.54 13.89 -11.08
C PHE A 214 3.96 13.32 -11.23
N TYR A 215 4.17 12.45 -12.21
CA TYR A 215 5.47 11.84 -12.55
C TYR A 215 6.06 12.39 -13.85
N GLU A 216 5.38 13.36 -14.47
CA GLU A 216 5.83 14.14 -15.63
C GLU A 216 6.45 15.46 -15.19
#